data_AF-A0A6C8GVB2-F1
#
_entry.id   AF-A0A6C8GVB2-F1
#
_cell.length_a   1.000
_cell.length_b   1.000
_cell.length_c   1.000
_cell.angle_alpha   90.00
_cell.angle_beta   90.00
_cell.angle_gamma   90.00
#
_symmetry.space_group_name_H-M   'P 1'
#
loop_
_entity.id
_entity.type
_entity.pdbx_description
1 polymer ?
#
loop_
_entity_poly.entity_id
_entity_poly.type
_entity_poly.pdbx_seq_one_letter_code
_entity_poly.pdbx_strand_id
1 'polypeptide(L)'
;IGRTPRSNPATYTGVFTPVRELFAGVPESRSRGYTPGRFSFNVRGGRCEACQGDGVIKVEMHFLPDIYVPCDQCKGKRYNRETLEIKYKGKTIHEVLDMTIEEAREFFDAVPALARKLQTLMDVGLTYIRLGQSATTLSGGEAQRVKLARELSKRGTGQTLYILDEPTTGLHFADIQQLLDVLHQLRDQGNTIVVIEHNLDVIKTADWIVDLGPEGGSGGGEILVSGTPETVAECEASHTARFLKPMLK
;
A
#
# COMPACT_ATOMS: atom_id res chain seq x y z
N ILE A 1 -5.34 -0.91 -6.08
CA ILE A 1 -5.27 0.56 -6.06
C ILE A 1 -5.73 1.08 -7.41
N GLY A 2 -6.30 2.30 -7.51
CA GLY A 2 -6.79 2.82 -8.78
C GLY A 2 -5.64 3.06 -9.76
N ARG A 3 -5.89 2.92 -11.07
CA ARG A 3 -4.88 3.12 -12.13
C ARG A 3 -4.79 4.57 -12.63
N THR A 4 -5.20 5.53 -11.81
CA THR A 4 -5.21 6.96 -12.17
C THR A 4 -4.35 7.77 -11.20
N PRO A 5 -3.82 8.94 -11.62
CA PRO A 5 -3.04 9.83 -10.74
C PRO A 5 -3.79 10.35 -9.50
N ARG A 6 -5.12 10.25 -9.52
CA ARG A 6 -5.98 10.58 -8.36
C ARG A 6 -5.90 9.55 -7.25
N SER A 7 -5.54 8.31 -7.56
CA SER A 7 -5.32 7.28 -6.55
C SER A 7 -3.90 7.42 -6.02
N ASN A 8 -3.76 7.39 -4.69
CA ASN A 8 -2.50 7.47 -3.98
C ASN A 8 -2.64 6.74 -2.61
N PRO A 9 -1.53 6.50 -1.89
CA PRO A 9 -1.58 5.85 -0.58
C PRO A 9 -2.56 6.51 0.40
N ALA A 10 -2.59 7.84 0.47
CA ALA A 10 -3.46 8.57 1.40
C ALA A 10 -4.96 8.39 1.11
N THR A 11 -5.36 8.41 -0.16
CA THR A 11 -6.75 8.18 -0.56
C THR A 11 -7.16 6.72 -0.41
N TYR A 12 -6.28 5.78 -0.74
CA TYR A 12 -6.59 4.36 -0.71
C TYR A 12 -6.75 3.81 0.73
N THR A 13 -5.90 4.26 1.66
CA THR A 13 -5.97 3.89 3.09
C THR A 13 -7.01 4.71 3.87
N GLY A 14 -7.59 5.74 3.25
CA GLY A 14 -8.53 6.65 3.89
C GLY A 14 -7.88 7.53 4.98
N VAL A 15 -6.56 7.76 4.88
CA VAL A 15 -5.84 8.80 5.65
C VAL A 15 -6.27 10.20 5.20
N PHE A 16 -6.57 10.37 3.92
CA PHE A 16 -6.79 11.69 3.35
C PHE A 16 -8.08 12.38 3.85
N THR A 17 -9.12 11.63 4.25
CA THR A 17 -10.36 12.21 4.78
C THR A 17 -10.14 12.98 6.09
N PRO A 18 -9.59 12.38 7.16
CA PRO A 18 -9.30 13.11 8.39
C PRO A 18 -8.29 14.25 8.18
N VAL A 19 -7.33 14.13 7.25
CA VAL A 19 -6.45 15.25 6.88
C VAL A 19 -7.28 16.44 6.37
N ARG A 20 -8.23 16.23 5.45
CA ARG A 20 -9.09 17.32 4.95
C ARG A 20 -9.96 17.94 6.04
N GLU A 21 -10.42 17.15 6.99
CA GLU A 21 -11.17 17.64 8.15
C GLU A 21 -10.32 18.54 9.05
N LEU A 22 -9.06 18.18 9.30
CA LEU A 22 -8.11 19.01 10.04
C LEU A 22 -7.89 20.36 9.35
N PHE A 23 -7.67 20.36 8.03
CA PHE A 23 -7.48 21.59 7.26
C PHE A 23 -8.74 22.48 7.25
N ALA A 24 -9.94 21.89 7.17
CA ALA A 24 -11.19 22.64 7.30
C ALA A 24 -11.41 23.19 8.72
N GLY A 25 -10.81 22.56 9.74
CA GLY A 25 -10.90 22.98 11.13
C GLY A 25 -10.06 24.21 11.50
N VAL A 26 -9.07 24.58 10.68
CA VAL A 26 -8.16 25.72 10.90
C VAL A 26 -8.94 27.05 10.93
N PRO A 27 -8.61 28.03 11.80
CA PRO A 27 -9.34 29.30 11.91
C PRO A 27 -9.48 30.06 10.58
N GLU A 28 -8.41 30.12 9.77
CA GLU A 28 -8.42 30.76 8.45
C GLU A 28 -9.36 30.05 7.46
N SER A 29 -9.49 28.72 7.55
CA SER A 29 -10.45 27.97 6.74
C SER A 29 -11.88 28.31 7.14
N ARG A 30 -12.14 28.37 8.46
CA ARG A 30 -13.48 28.68 9.00
C ARG A 30 -13.93 30.09 8.64
N SER A 31 -13.05 31.08 8.72
CA SER A 31 -13.38 32.47 8.34
C SER A 31 -13.70 32.62 6.87
N ARG A 32 -13.09 31.79 6.00
CA ARG A 32 -13.35 31.74 4.56
C ARG A 32 -14.50 30.80 4.16
N GLY A 33 -15.14 30.13 5.12
CA GLY A 33 -16.22 29.16 4.87
C GLY A 33 -15.76 27.88 4.15
N TYR A 34 -14.49 27.49 4.26
CA TYR A 34 -13.97 26.31 3.60
C TYR A 34 -14.35 25.03 4.34
N THR A 35 -15.03 24.14 3.62
CA THR A 35 -15.39 22.79 4.09
C THR A 35 -14.32 21.77 3.69
N PRO A 36 -14.35 20.53 4.21
CA PRO A 36 -13.42 19.46 3.80
C PRO A 36 -13.44 19.17 2.29
N GLY A 37 -14.52 19.57 1.58
CA GLY A 37 -14.61 19.47 0.13
C GLY A 37 -13.63 20.39 -0.60
N ARG A 38 -13.33 21.57 -0.06
CA ARG A 38 -12.32 22.50 -0.61
C ARG A 38 -10.95 21.84 -0.71
N PHE A 39 -10.62 21.02 0.27
CA PHE A 39 -9.34 20.33 0.40
C PHE A 39 -9.29 18.99 -0.34
N SER A 40 -10.28 18.68 -1.18
CA SER A 40 -10.29 17.48 -2.00
C SER A 40 -9.92 17.83 -3.43
N PHE A 41 -8.84 17.22 -3.96
CA PHE A 41 -8.49 17.35 -5.37
C PHE A 41 -9.49 16.61 -6.31
N ASN A 42 -10.41 15.81 -5.77
CA ASN A 42 -11.37 15.05 -6.57
C ASN A 42 -12.67 15.82 -6.91
N VAL A 43 -12.93 16.95 -6.26
CA VAL A 43 -14.16 17.73 -6.45
C VAL A 43 -13.84 19.19 -6.79
N ARG A 44 -14.76 19.86 -7.49
CA ARG A 44 -14.63 21.28 -7.82
C ARG A 44 -14.59 22.14 -6.56
N GLY A 45 -13.88 23.25 -6.64
CA GLY A 45 -13.81 24.25 -5.58
C GLY A 45 -12.37 24.65 -5.24
N GLY A 46 -11.61 23.75 -4.61
CA GLY A 46 -10.22 24.03 -4.24
C GLY A 46 -9.15 23.37 -5.11
N ARG A 47 -9.52 22.39 -5.94
CA ARG A 47 -8.60 21.76 -6.89
C ARG A 47 -8.17 22.73 -8.00
N CYS A 48 -7.07 22.42 -8.66
CA CYS A 48 -6.72 23.06 -9.92
C CYS A 48 -7.67 22.58 -11.02
N GLU A 49 -8.39 23.50 -11.68
CA GLU A 49 -9.36 23.12 -12.72
C GLU A 49 -8.70 22.75 -14.05
N ALA A 50 -7.50 23.25 -14.34
CA ALA A 50 -6.79 22.91 -15.59
C ALA A 50 -6.42 21.43 -15.69
N CYS A 51 -5.89 20.85 -14.60
CA CYS A 51 -5.62 19.41 -14.51
C CYS A 51 -6.70 18.62 -13.79
N GLN A 52 -7.83 19.27 -13.44
CA GLN A 52 -8.92 18.68 -12.67
C GLN A 52 -8.47 17.97 -11.36
N GLY A 53 -7.39 18.46 -10.75
CA GLY A 53 -6.80 17.89 -9.53
C GLY A 53 -5.81 16.75 -9.72
N ASP A 54 -5.51 16.33 -10.95
CA ASP A 54 -4.53 15.25 -11.21
C ASP A 54 -3.09 15.70 -10.92
N GLY A 55 -2.82 17.00 -11.04
CA GLY A 55 -1.47 17.58 -10.93
C GLY A 55 -0.62 17.36 -12.18
N VAL A 56 -1.06 16.47 -13.07
CA VAL A 56 -0.43 16.14 -14.34
C VAL A 56 -1.45 16.24 -15.48
N ILE A 57 -0.96 16.41 -16.70
CA ILE A 57 -1.74 16.34 -17.93
C ILE A 57 -1.26 15.10 -18.69
N LYS A 58 -2.20 14.27 -19.14
CA LYS A 58 -1.92 13.11 -19.99
C LYS A 58 -1.69 13.61 -21.42
N VAL A 59 -0.54 13.31 -22.00
CA VAL A 59 -0.22 13.57 -23.40
C VAL A 59 -0.30 12.24 -24.13
N GLU A 60 -1.24 12.15 -25.06
CA GLU A 60 -1.41 10.94 -25.87
C GLU A 60 -0.37 10.88 -26.98
N MET A 61 0.31 9.75 -27.05
CA MET A 61 1.39 9.52 -28.00
C MET A 61 0.92 8.45 -28.99
N HIS A 62 1.06 8.71 -30.29
CA HIS A 62 0.51 7.82 -31.32
C HIS A 62 1.16 6.43 -31.37
N PHE A 63 2.44 6.33 -30.99
CA PHE A 63 3.24 5.10 -31.12
C PHE A 63 3.95 4.69 -29.85
N LEU A 64 3.89 5.52 -28.80
CA LEU A 64 4.56 5.28 -27.52
C LEU A 64 3.50 5.24 -26.41
N PRO A 65 3.81 4.65 -25.25
CA PRO A 65 2.94 4.77 -24.09
C PRO A 65 2.67 6.25 -23.75
N ASP A 66 1.44 6.54 -23.35
CA ASP A 66 1.05 7.88 -22.94
C ASP A 66 1.94 8.39 -21.80
N ILE A 67 2.33 9.66 -21.88
CA ILE A 67 3.18 10.29 -20.86
C ILE A 67 2.36 11.27 -20.02
N TYR A 68 2.78 11.44 -18.77
CA TYR A 68 2.17 12.39 -17.84
C TYR A 68 3.16 13.54 -17.62
N VAL A 69 2.77 14.75 -18.02
CA VAL A 69 3.57 15.96 -17.81
C VAL A 69 3.00 16.76 -16.64
N PRO A 70 3.84 17.38 -15.78
CA PRO A 70 3.34 18.26 -14.73
C PRO A 70 2.45 19.37 -15.30
N CYS A 71 1.33 19.63 -14.64
CA CYS A 71 0.43 20.73 -15.02
C CYS A 71 1.16 22.07 -14.88
N ASP A 72 1.11 22.90 -15.91
CA ASP A 72 1.70 24.24 -15.98
C ASP A 72 1.13 25.22 -14.95
N GLN A 73 -0.17 25.15 -14.66
CA GLN A 73 -0.84 26.07 -13.74
C GLN A 73 -0.53 25.77 -12.27
N CYS A 74 -0.69 24.53 -11.84
CA CYS A 74 -0.48 24.15 -10.44
C CYS A 74 0.92 23.59 -10.17
N LYS A 75 1.73 23.31 -11.19
CA LYS A 75 3.07 22.72 -11.08
C LYS A 75 3.08 21.44 -10.24
N GLY A 76 2.10 20.56 -10.47
CA GLY A 76 1.96 19.30 -9.71
C GLY A 76 1.23 19.43 -8.37
N LYS A 77 0.91 20.64 -7.89
CA LYS A 77 0.35 20.86 -6.55
C LYS A 77 -1.11 20.43 -6.38
N ARG A 78 -1.84 20.16 -7.48
CA ARG A 78 -3.26 19.72 -7.52
C ARG A 78 -4.31 20.73 -7.05
N TYR A 79 -3.93 21.82 -6.42
CA TYR A 79 -4.84 22.83 -5.86
C TYR A 79 -4.66 24.22 -6.48
N ASN A 80 -5.68 25.06 -6.34
CA ASN A 80 -5.58 26.49 -6.63
C ASN A 80 -4.83 27.26 -5.53
N ARG A 81 -4.43 28.50 -5.83
CA ARG A 81 -3.61 29.33 -4.96
C ARG A 81 -4.30 29.60 -3.62
N GLU A 82 -5.59 29.89 -3.64
CA GLU A 82 -6.36 30.26 -2.44
C GLU A 82 -6.44 29.10 -1.43
N THR A 83 -6.49 27.86 -1.92
CA THR A 83 -6.49 26.67 -1.05
C THR A 83 -5.10 26.42 -0.46
N LEU A 84 -4.04 26.76 -1.19
CA LEU A 84 -2.65 26.62 -0.74
C LEU A 84 -2.19 27.74 0.21
N GLU A 85 -3.03 28.74 0.49
CA GLU A 85 -2.77 29.71 1.55
C GLU A 85 -3.07 29.14 2.94
N ILE A 86 -3.94 28.13 3.03
CA ILE A 86 -4.32 27.50 4.29
C ILE A 86 -3.20 26.55 4.74
N LYS A 87 -2.79 26.70 6.00
CA LYS A 87 -1.74 25.89 6.62
C LYS A 87 -2.24 25.24 7.89
N TYR A 88 -1.90 23.96 8.07
CA TYR A 88 -2.03 23.24 9.32
C TYR A 88 -0.61 22.96 9.85
N LYS A 89 -0.31 23.36 11.09
CA LYS A 89 1.05 23.31 11.67
C LYS A 89 2.14 23.85 10.71
N GLY A 90 1.86 24.97 10.04
CA GLY A 90 2.79 25.61 9.12
C GLY A 90 2.92 24.98 7.73
N LYS A 91 2.20 23.88 7.44
CA LYS A 91 2.25 23.15 6.16
C LYS A 91 0.92 23.25 5.42
N THR A 92 0.98 23.47 4.12
CA THR A 92 -0.16 23.42 3.19
C THR A 92 -0.56 21.96 2.93
N ILE A 93 -1.77 21.76 2.39
CA ILE A 93 -2.24 20.40 2.09
C ILE A 93 -1.39 19.70 1.03
N HIS A 94 -0.78 20.46 0.10
CA HIS A 94 0.15 19.89 -0.87
C HIS A 94 1.43 19.42 -0.20
N GLU A 95 2.01 20.22 0.70
CA GLU A 95 3.21 19.82 1.43
C GLU A 95 2.96 18.59 2.30
N VAL A 96 1.76 18.47 2.91
CA VAL A 96 1.37 17.24 3.62
C VAL A 96 1.28 16.03 2.69
N LEU A 97 0.75 16.20 1.47
CA LEU A 97 0.73 15.13 0.47
C LEU A 97 2.12 14.80 -0.08
N ASP A 98 3.10 15.70 0.04
CA ASP A 98 4.46 15.48 -0.42
C ASP A 98 5.38 14.88 0.66
N MET A 99 4.91 14.79 1.90
CA MET A 99 5.60 14.09 2.99
C MET A 99 5.71 12.59 2.71
N THR A 100 6.83 12.00 3.12
CA THR A 100 6.93 10.54 3.24
C THR A 100 5.97 10.02 4.31
N ILE A 101 5.69 8.73 4.30
CA ILE A 101 4.85 8.10 5.33
C ILE A 101 5.48 8.25 6.72
N GLU A 102 6.81 8.15 6.81
CA GLU A 102 7.57 8.36 8.04
C GLU A 102 7.41 9.79 8.59
N GLU A 103 7.66 10.81 7.75
CA GLU A 103 7.48 12.22 8.12
C GLU A 103 6.03 12.51 8.52
N ALA A 104 5.07 11.97 7.75
CA ALA A 104 3.66 12.16 8.03
C ALA A 104 3.25 11.48 9.34
N ARG A 105 3.81 10.31 9.66
CA ARG A 105 3.56 9.64 10.93
C ARG A 105 3.92 10.61 12.05
N GLU A 106 5.17 11.06 12.13
CA GLU A 106 5.61 12.00 13.18
C GLU A 106 4.75 13.28 13.22
N PHE A 107 4.46 13.87 12.05
CA PHE A 107 3.68 15.09 11.95
C PHE A 107 2.26 14.98 12.55
N PHE A 108 1.65 13.79 12.41
CA PHE A 108 0.31 13.47 12.90
C PHE A 108 0.28 12.68 14.22
N ASP A 109 1.38 12.65 15.00
CA ASP A 109 1.45 12.04 16.35
C ASP A 109 0.27 12.39 17.25
N ALA A 110 -0.11 13.67 17.28
CA ALA A 110 -1.18 14.18 18.12
C ALA A 110 -2.59 13.77 17.66
N VAL A 111 -2.74 13.03 16.54
CA VAL A 111 -4.02 12.59 15.98
C VAL A 111 -4.04 11.06 15.92
N PRO A 112 -4.48 10.37 16.99
CA PRO A 112 -4.32 8.91 17.12
C PRO A 112 -4.92 8.09 15.96
N ALA A 113 -6.05 8.52 15.41
CA ALA A 113 -6.69 7.85 14.28
C ALA A 113 -5.85 7.91 12.99
N LEU A 114 -5.11 9.01 12.78
CA LEU A 114 -4.18 9.15 11.67
C LEU A 114 -2.88 8.40 11.94
N ALA A 115 -2.31 8.61 13.12
CA ALA A 115 -1.10 7.93 13.58
C ALA A 115 -1.19 6.41 13.39
N ARG A 116 -2.31 5.79 13.80
CA ARG A 116 -2.53 4.34 13.64
C ARG A 116 -2.54 3.89 12.18
N LYS A 117 -3.17 4.66 11.27
CA LYS A 117 -3.21 4.31 9.84
C LYS A 117 -1.87 4.52 9.14
N LEU A 118 -1.10 5.50 9.59
CA LEU A 118 0.26 5.74 9.09
C LEU A 118 1.22 4.68 9.61
N GLN A 119 1.03 4.23 10.86
CA GLN A 119 1.79 3.13 11.44
C GLN A 119 1.60 1.85 10.62
N THR A 120 0.38 1.48 10.23
CA THR A 120 0.18 0.28 9.39
C THR A 120 0.85 0.35 8.03
N LEU A 121 1.12 1.56 7.50
CA LEU A 121 1.91 1.76 6.29
C LEU A 121 3.42 1.63 6.57
N MET A 122 3.88 2.03 7.75
CA MET A 122 5.27 1.81 8.18
C MET A 122 5.54 0.33 8.46
N ASP A 123 4.60 -0.38 9.08
CA ASP A 123 4.73 -1.79 9.45
C ASP A 123 4.89 -2.70 8.21
N VAL A 124 4.36 -2.27 7.05
CA VAL A 124 4.55 -2.95 5.76
C VAL A 124 5.76 -2.42 4.96
N GLY A 125 6.63 -1.60 5.57
CA GLY A 125 7.88 -1.14 4.95
C GLY A 125 7.72 -0.06 3.88
N LEU A 126 6.67 0.77 3.94
CA LEU A 126 6.44 1.86 2.98
C LEU A 126 6.88 3.24 3.49
N THR A 127 7.85 3.29 4.41
CA THR A 127 8.30 4.53 5.08
C THR A 127 8.71 5.64 4.10
N TYR A 128 9.35 5.27 2.99
CA TYR A 128 9.88 6.19 1.97
C TYR A 128 8.85 6.72 0.96
N ILE A 129 7.68 6.09 0.86
CA ILE A 129 6.65 6.49 -0.11
C ILE A 129 5.94 7.76 0.36
N ARG A 130 5.68 8.68 -0.57
CA ARG A 130 4.93 9.90 -0.26
C ARG A 130 3.43 9.65 -0.18
N LEU A 131 2.75 10.33 0.74
CA LEU A 131 1.29 10.21 0.93
C LEU A 131 0.48 10.43 -0.36
N GLY A 132 0.89 11.42 -1.14
CA GLY A 132 0.27 11.85 -2.39
C GLY A 132 0.84 11.19 -3.64
N GLN A 133 1.84 10.30 -3.53
CA GLN A 133 2.49 9.65 -4.66
C GLN A 133 1.46 8.95 -5.55
N SER A 134 1.54 9.19 -6.86
CA SER A 134 0.60 8.61 -7.80
C SER A 134 0.64 7.08 -7.73
N ALA A 135 -0.53 6.44 -7.68
CA ALA A 135 -0.63 4.99 -7.74
C ALA A 135 -0.06 4.42 -9.05
N THR A 136 -0.01 5.21 -10.13
CA THR A 136 0.57 4.81 -11.42
C THR A 136 2.10 4.72 -11.38
N THR A 137 2.73 5.30 -10.37
CA THR A 137 4.20 5.29 -10.20
C THR A 137 4.65 4.31 -9.11
N LEU A 138 3.72 3.58 -8.49
CA LEU A 138 4.06 2.55 -7.51
C LEU A 138 4.45 1.25 -8.21
N SER A 139 5.44 0.56 -7.68
CA SER A 139 5.75 -0.80 -8.11
C SER A 139 4.62 -1.77 -7.75
N GLY A 140 4.62 -2.96 -8.35
CA GLY A 140 3.66 -4.02 -8.01
C GLY A 140 3.67 -4.35 -6.52
N GLY A 141 4.86 -4.57 -5.95
CA GLY A 141 5.05 -4.85 -4.52
C GLY A 141 4.64 -3.69 -3.61
N GLU A 142 4.91 -2.44 -3.98
CA GLU A 142 4.43 -1.27 -3.25
C GLU A 142 2.89 -1.20 -3.24
N ALA A 143 2.27 -1.38 -4.40
CA ALA A 143 0.82 -1.37 -4.52
C ALA A 143 0.16 -2.51 -3.73
N GLN A 144 0.81 -3.68 -3.63
CA GLN A 144 0.37 -4.79 -2.80
C GLN A 144 0.47 -4.47 -1.31
N ARG A 145 1.60 -3.92 -0.85
CA ARG A 145 1.81 -3.52 0.55
C ARG A 145 0.85 -2.42 0.99
N VAL A 146 0.49 -1.46 0.11
CA VAL A 146 -0.56 -0.47 0.38
C VAL A 146 -1.94 -1.13 0.60
N LYS A 147 -2.25 -2.22 -0.13
CA LYS A 147 -3.47 -2.99 0.09
C LYS A 147 -3.43 -3.70 1.44
N LEU A 148 -2.31 -4.33 1.76
CA LEU A 148 -2.11 -5.04 3.02
C LEU A 148 -2.24 -4.11 4.24
N ALA A 149 -1.61 -2.94 4.19
CA ALA A 149 -1.72 -1.91 5.23
C ALA A 149 -3.17 -1.44 5.46
N ARG A 150 -3.98 -1.40 4.40
CA ARG A 150 -5.41 -1.07 4.52
C ARG A 150 -6.16 -2.18 5.24
N GLU A 151 -5.90 -3.44 4.94
CA GLU A 151 -6.54 -4.57 5.61
C GLU A 151 -6.15 -4.64 7.09
N LEU A 152 -4.87 -4.45 7.42
CA LEU A 152 -4.37 -4.32 8.79
C LEU A 152 -5.06 -3.19 9.59
N SER A 153 -5.42 -2.10 8.92
CA SER A 153 -6.07 -0.96 9.59
C SER A 153 -7.54 -1.22 9.95
N LYS A 154 -8.18 -2.26 9.39
CA LYS A 154 -9.56 -2.62 9.71
C LYS A 154 -9.62 -3.31 11.06
N ARG A 155 -10.80 -3.29 11.68
CA ARG A 155 -11.06 -4.15 12.83
C ARG A 155 -11.09 -5.60 12.34
N GLY A 156 -10.22 -6.44 12.89
CA GLY A 156 -10.19 -7.86 12.58
C GLY A 156 -11.53 -8.50 12.88
N THR A 157 -12.03 -9.29 11.93
CA THR A 157 -13.21 -10.13 12.12
C THR A 157 -12.84 -11.52 12.65
N GLY A 158 -11.55 -11.89 12.55
CA GLY A 158 -11.06 -13.24 12.87
C GLY A 158 -11.64 -14.33 11.98
N GLN A 159 -12.28 -13.95 10.87
CA GLN A 159 -13.01 -14.85 9.97
C GLN A 159 -12.82 -14.42 8.51
N THR A 160 -11.64 -13.89 8.18
CA THR A 160 -11.29 -13.47 6.81
C THR A 160 -10.25 -14.42 6.24
N LEU A 161 -10.46 -14.86 4.99
CA LEU A 161 -9.47 -15.58 4.20
C LEU A 161 -8.73 -14.58 3.30
N TYR A 162 -7.42 -14.45 3.50
CA TYR A 162 -6.53 -13.70 2.63
C TYR A 162 -5.83 -14.66 1.67
N ILE A 163 -5.88 -14.38 0.37
CA ILE A 163 -5.12 -15.11 -0.65
C ILE A 163 -4.12 -14.13 -1.26
N LEU A 164 -2.83 -14.45 -1.17
CA LEU A 164 -1.75 -13.65 -1.73
C LEU A 164 -0.99 -14.47 -2.77
N ASP A 165 -0.81 -13.88 -3.94
CA ASP A 165 -0.06 -14.45 -5.04
C ASP A 165 1.33 -13.78 -5.08
N GLU A 166 2.37 -14.57 -4.84
CA GLU A 166 3.79 -14.18 -4.78
C GLU A 166 4.07 -12.83 -4.13
N PRO A 167 3.69 -12.63 -2.84
CA PRO A 167 3.85 -11.35 -2.17
C PRO A 167 5.31 -10.94 -1.95
N THR A 168 6.29 -11.83 -2.13
CA THR A 168 7.72 -11.50 -2.04
C THR A 168 8.35 -11.01 -3.33
N THR A 169 7.62 -11.02 -4.46
CA THR A 169 8.19 -10.64 -5.76
C THR A 169 8.73 -9.21 -5.74
N GLY A 170 10.04 -9.08 -5.97
CA GLY A 170 10.76 -7.81 -6.00
C GLY A 170 11.09 -7.21 -4.62
N LEU A 171 10.93 -7.97 -3.54
CA LEU A 171 11.31 -7.55 -2.19
C LEU A 171 12.74 -7.96 -1.83
N HIS A 172 13.44 -7.09 -1.12
CA HIS A 172 14.73 -7.42 -0.51
C HIS A 172 14.52 -8.31 0.74
N PHE A 173 15.51 -9.09 1.16
CA PHE A 173 15.40 -10.00 2.32
C PHE A 173 14.86 -9.33 3.59
N ALA A 174 15.27 -8.10 3.87
CA ALA A 174 14.78 -7.33 5.01
C ALA A 174 13.29 -6.98 4.91
N ASP A 175 12.78 -6.73 3.70
CA ASP A 175 11.36 -6.41 3.46
C ASP A 175 10.49 -7.68 3.54
N ILE A 176 11.05 -8.85 3.20
CA ILE A 176 10.38 -10.15 3.36
C ILE A 176 10.09 -10.40 4.84
N GLN A 177 11.04 -10.12 5.73
CA GLN A 177 10.82 -10.28 7.17
C GLN A 177 9.68 -9.38 7.68
N GLN A 178 9.64 -8.12 7.25
CA GLN A 178 8.55 -7.21 7.62
C GLN A 178 7.19 -7.68 7.11
N LEU A 179 7.15 -8.19 5.87
CA LEU A 179 5.95 -8.79 5.31
C LEU A 179 5.50 -10.00 6.14
N LEU A 180 6.42 -10.91 6.51
CA LEU A 180 6.12 -12.07 7.34
C LEU A 180 5.55 -11.67 8.70
N ASP A 181 6.14 -10.68 9.37
CA ASP A 181 5.65 -10.17 10.65
C ASP A 181 4.20 -9.68 10.53
N VAL A 182 3.89 -8.99 9.43
CA VAL A 182 2.52 -8.53 9.12
C VAL A 182 1.57 -9.69 8.85
N LEU A 183 1.98 -10.71 8.10
CA LEU A 183 1.14 -11.87 7.82
C LEU A 183 0.86 -12.65 9.12
N HIS A 184 1.88 -12.85 9.96
CA HIS A 184 1.69 -13.47 11.27
C HIS A 184 0.73 -12.66 12.15
N GLN A 185 0.83 -11.33 12.15
CA GLN A 185 -0.10 -10.49 12.89
C GLN A 185 -1.56 -10.64 12.39
N LEU A 186 -1.78 -10.78 11.09
CA LEU A 186 -3.11 -11.03 10.53
C LEU A 186 -3.63 -12.43 10.93
N ARG A 187 -2.77 -13.45 10.91
CA ARG A 187 -3.10 -14.80 11.38
C ARG A 187 -3.47 -14.78 12.87
N ASP A 188 -2.68 -14.12 13.70
CA ASP A 188 -2.87 -14.07 15.16
C ASP A 188 -4.16 -13.33 15.57
N GLN A 189 -4.72 -12.51 14.66
CA GLN A 189 -6.06 -11.93 14.79
C GLN A 189 -7.20 -12.93 14.49
N GLY A 190 -6.88 -14.19 14.20
CA GLY A 190 -7.81 -15.27 13.89
C GLY A 190 -8.08 -15.49 12.39
N ASN A 191 -7.42 -14.74 11.51
CA ASN A 191 -7.65 -14.87 10.07
C ASN A 191 -6.87 -16.06 9.48
N THR A 192 -7.28 -16.51 8.30
CA THR A 192 -6.55 -17.52 7.52
C THR A 192 -5.85 -16.86 6.35
N ILE A 193 -4.61 -17.26 6.09
CA ILE A 193 -3.79 -16.70 5.03
C ILE A 193 -3.29 -17.85 4.17
N VAL A 194 -3.56 -17.78 2.87
CA VAL A 194 -3.05 -18.69 1.87
C VAL A 194 -2.11 -17.89 0.98
N VAL A 195 -0.87 -18.34 0.90
CA VAL A 195 0.17 -17.68 0.12
C VAL A 195 0.65 -18.65 -0.95
N ILE A 196 0.68 -18.18 -2.21
CA ILE A 196 1.34 -18.86 -3.31
C ILE A 196 2.76 -18.29 -3.37
N GLU A 197 3.77 -19.11 -3.12
CA GLU A 197 5.15 -18.66 -3.03
C GLU A 197 6.13 -19.69 -3.56
N HIS A 198 7.28 -19.19 -4.00
CA HIS A 198 8.46 -19.97 -4.34
C HIS A 198 9.64 -19.61 -3.44
N ASN A 199 9.51 -18.56 -2.61
CA ASN A 199 10.55 -18.13 -1.70
C ASN A 199 10.60 -19.01 -0.43
N LEU A 200 11.72 -19.72 -0.24
CA LEU A 200 11.91 -20.64 0.87
C LEU A 200 11.92 -19.95 2.25
N ASP A 201 12.29 -18.67 2.33
CA ASP A 201 12.23 -17.92 3.59
C ASP A 201 10.80 -17.71 4.09
N VAL A 202 9.83 -17.67 3.18
CA VAL A 202 8.40 -17.64 3.53
C VAL A 202 7.91 -19.06 3.79
N ILE A 203 8.19 -19.99 2.88
CA ILE A 203 7.69 -21.38 2.94
C ILE A 203 8.08 -22.05 4.27
N LYS A 204 9.32 -21.84 4.75
CA LYS A 204 9.80 -22.43 6.02
C LYS A 204 9.05 -21.94 7.27
N THR A 205 8.40 -20.77 7.19
CA THR A 205 7.67 -20.17 8.31
C THR A 205 6.19 -20.51 8.32
N ALA A 206 5.70 -21.20 7.28
CA ALA A 206 4.30 -21.54 7.14
C ALA A 206 3.88 -22.59 8.19
N ASP A 207 2.69 -22.41 8.75
CA ASP A 207 2.08 -23.40 9.66
C ASP A 207 1.68 -24.69 8.91
N TRP A 208 1.40 -24.58 7.61
CA TRP A 208 1.01 -25.68 6.73
C TRP A 208 1.39 -25.40 5.28
N ILE A 209 1.85 -26.42 4.55
CA ILE A 209 2.22 -26.36 3.14
C ILE A 209 1.41 -27.39 2.36
N VAL A 210 0.96 -27.01 1.17
CA VAL A 210 0.42 -27.91 0.15
C VAL A 210 1.34 -27.83 -1.06
N ASP A 211 2.10 -28.89 -1.31
CA ASP A 211 3.07 -28.93 -2.40
C ASP A 211 2.46 -29.60 -3.65
N LEU A 212 2.58 -28.92 -4.78
CA LEU A 212 2.02 -29.34 -6.06
C LEU A 212 3.14 -29.77 -7.01
N GLY A 213 2.89 -30.78 -7.83
CA GLY A 213 3.86 -31.25 -8.80
C GLY A 213 3.42 -32.56 -9.47
N PRO A 214 4.37 -33.44 -9.85
CA PRO A 214 5.83 -33.31 -9.69
C PRO A 214 6.47 -32.29 -10.65
N GLU A 215 5.86 -32.02 -11.80
CA GLU A 215 6.37 -31.09 -12.80
C GLU A 215 5.39 -29.96 -13.10
N GLY A 216 5.75 -29.04 -13.99
CA GLY A 216 4.84 -28.04 -14.54
C GLY A 216 3.98 -28.57 -15.70
N GLY A 217 2.88 -27.88 -15.99
CA GLY A 217 2.05 -28.18 -17.16
C GLY A 217 1.36 -29.55 -17.09
N SER A 218 1.45 -30.35 -18.17
CA SER A 218 0.82 -31.67 -18.24
C SER A 218 1.47 -32.73 -17.35
N GLY A 219 2.66 -32.46 -16.81
CA GLY A 219 3.37 -33.35 -15.88
C GLY A 219 3.08 -33.05 -14.41
N GLY A 220 2.14 -32.15 -14.12
CA GLY A 220 1.79 -31.76 -12.75
C GLY A 220 0.29 -31.73 -12.49
N GLY A 221 -0.09 -30.98 -11.45
CA GLY A 221 -1.48 -30.83 -11.03
C GLY A 221 -1.92 -31.81 -9.94
N GLU A 222 -0.98 -32.56 -9.38
CA GLU A 222 -1.22 -33.46 -8.24
C GLU A 222 -0.72 -32.83 -6.94
N ILE A 223 -1.37 -33.18 -5.83
CA ILE A 223 -0.88 -32.86 -4.49
C ILE A 223 0.12 -33.96 -4.11
N LEU A 224 1.40 -33.61 -4.04
CA LEU A 224 2.46 -34.55 -3.68
C LEU A 224 2.48 -34.83 -2.18
N VAL A 225 2.41 -33.75 -1.39
CA VAL A 225 2.47 -33.79 0.06
C VAL A 225 1.75 -32.57 0.64
N SER A 226 1.13 -32.74 1.79
CA SER A 226 0.43 -31.69 2.53
C SER A 226 0.70 -31.91 4.01
N GLY A 227 1.26 -30.90 4.68
CA GLY A 227 1.74 -31.05 6.05
C GLY A 227 2.50 -29.82 6.57
N THR A 228 3.15 -29.98 7.71
CA THR A 228 4.10 -28.97 8.23
C THR A 228 5.34 -28.87 7.32
N PRO A 229 6.15 -27.80 7.42
CA PRO A 229 7.42 -27.70 6.73
C PRO A 229 8.33 -28.93 6.89
N GLU A 230 8.39 -29.51 8.10
CA GLU A 230 9.17 -30.70 8.39
C GLU A 230 8.61 -31.94 7.67
N THR A 231 7.28 -32.08 7.64
CA THR A 231 6.59 -33.18 6.93
C THR A 231 6.88 -33.11 5.43
N VAL A 232 6.81 -31.91 4.84
CA VAL A 232 7.12 -31.71 3.42
C VAL A 232 8.59 -32.01 3.14
N ALA A 233 9.51 -31.58 4.00
CA ALA A 233 10.95 -31.81 3.85
C ALA A 233 11.38 -33.30 3.83
N GLU A 234 10.50 -34.21 4.24
CA GLU A 234 10.72 -35.67 4.18
C GLU A 234 10.22 -36.31 2.88
N CYS A 235 9.43 -35.60 2.05
CA CYS A 235 8.89 -36.14 0.81
C CYS A 235 9.96 -36.19 -0.31
N GLU A 236 10.43 -37.39 -0.68
CA GLU A 236 11.46 -37.56 -1.72
C GLU A 236 11.02 -37.12 -3.12
N ALA A 237 9.72 -37.19 -3.42
CA ALA A 237 9.17 -36.82 -4.73
C ALA A 237 8.99 -35.29 -4.91
N SER A 238 9.12 -34.51 -3.83
CA SER A 238 8.90 -33.07 -3.83
C SER A 238 10.17 -32.29 -4.16
N HIS A 239 10.11 -31.44 -5.18
CA HIS A 239 11.20 -30.48 -5.47
C HIS A 239 11.34 -29.48 -4.31
N THR A 240 10.23 -29.02 -3.73
CA THR A 240 10.23 -28.12 -2.57
C THR A 240 10.99 -28.74 -1.39
N ALA A 241 10.76 -30.02 -1.09
CA ALA A 241 11.43 -30.74 0.00
C ALA A 241 12.95 -30.74 -0.13
N ARG A 242 13.46 -30.94 -1.35
CA ARG A 242 14.90 -30.96 -1.66
C ARG A 242 15.60 -29.66 -1.22
N PHE A 243 14.94 -28.52 -1.37
CA PHE A 243 15.50 -27.21 -1.03
C PHE A 243 15.11 -26.73 0.37
N LEU A 244 13.96 -27.16 0.89
CA LEU A 244 13.49 -26.79 2.23
C LEU A 244 14.29 -27.51 3.32
N LYS A 245 14.62 -28.80 3.12
CA LYS A 245 15.29 -29.65 4.12
C LYS A 245 16.61 -29.08 4.67
N PRO A 246 17.51 -28.48 3.88
CA PRO A 246 18.72 -27.83 4.41
C PRO A 246 18.45 -26.56 5.23
N MET A 247 17.30 -25.91 5.07
CA MET A 247 16.96 -24.62 5.71
C MET A 247 16.29 -24.78 7.08
N LEU A 248 15.76 -25.96 7.40
CA LEU A 248 15.11 -26.27 8.68
C LEU A 248 16.09 -26.75 9.77
N LYS A 249 17.39 -26.83 9.47
CA LYS A 249 18.42 -27.31 10.40
C LYS A 249 18.97 -26.21 11.30
#